data_AF-A0A969NJQ2-F1
#
_entry.id   AF-A0A969NJQ2-F1
#
_cell.length_a   1.000
_cell.length_b   1.000
_cell.length_c   1.000
_cell.angle_alpha   90.00
_cell.angle_beta   90.00
_cell.angle_gamma   90.00
#
_symmetry.space_group_name_H-M   'P 1'
#
loop_
_entity.id
_entity.type
_entity.pdbx_description
1 polymer ?
#
loop_
_entity_poly.entity_id
_entity_poly.type
_entity_poly.pdbx_seq_one_letter_code
_entity_poly.pdbx_strand_id
1 'polypeptide(L)'
;MENCCDYLNTQISINGGSWFSLSSLYGSETWDLKTFDLSGYVNNGDILNIRFEFTSDGSVTYDGVSIDNFLVTGVDNSTPWYDLPVKSGTVPAMSSSVIDVQFYSNGLLPGTYNDVIQISSNDPLNPIVLIPCAFTVENGPTAPLSVSATETEIPQGSSTTLIYTGGSGATFNWYSGLCGGTFIGTGNNLKVYPTATTTYYGRWEKSCQSSACKAVTIKVNINTSVNELEKMGVKIYPNPADGKFIIEVPEKSTMMKLIIQNMEGKTILNKSYGEVKNEIDLSNESPGLYIIKIEVNNETNTAKLILK
;
A
#
# COMPACT_ATOMS: atom_id res chain seq x y z
N MET A 1 15.75 -25.91 -2.88
CA MET A 1 15.21 -27.29 -2.85
C MET A 1 16.30 -28.22 -2.36
N GLU A 2 16.00 -29.17 -1.48
CA GLU A 2 16.93 -30.23 -1.09
C GLU A 2 17.26 -31.15 -2.29
N ASN A 3 18.55 -31.32 -2.58
CA ASN A 3 19.01 -32.06 -3.75
C ASN A 3 18.93 -33.59 -3.55
N CYS A 4 17.78 -34.18 -3.87
CA CYS A 4 17.47 -35.62 -3.97
C CYS A 4 15.97 -35.86 -3.79
N CYS A 5 15.31 -34.94 -3.08
CA CYS A 5 14.15 -35.24 -2.25
C CYS A 5 13.05 -34.21 -2.49
N ASP A 6 13.44 -32.94 -2.65
CA ASP A 6 12.58 -31.89 -3.19
C ASP A 6 12.77 -31.77 -4.71
N TYR A 7 11.67 -31.69 -5.45
CA TYR A 7 11.73 -31.47 -6.89
C TYR A 7 10.50 -30.72 -7.43
N LEU A 8 10.70 -30.05 -8.54
CA LEU A 8 9.64 -29.44 -9.33
C LEU A 8 9.35 -30.30 -10.55
N ASN A 9 8.13 -30.83 -10.64
CA ASN A 9 7.68 -31.57 -11.81
C ASN A 9 6.96 -30.64 -12.78
N THR A 10 7.51 -30.50 -14.00
CA THR A 10 6.84 -29.76 -15.08
C THR A 10 5.96 -30.73 -15.86
N GLN A 11 4.67 -30.45 -15.92
CA GLN A 11 3.67 -31.34 -16.51
C GLN A 11 2.78 -30.61 -17.51
N ILE A 12 2.22 -31.36 -18.46
CA ILE A 12 1.25 -30.87 -19.44
C ILE A 12 -0.01 -31.74 -19.49
N SER A 13 -1.13 -31.15 -19.85
CA SER A 13 -2.38 -31.85 -20.15
C SER A 13 -3.01 -31.25 -21.41
N ILE A 14 -3.42 -32.14 -22.33
CA ILE A 14 -4.00 -31.76 -23.61
C ILE A 14 -5.51 -32.00 -23.56
N ASN A 15 -6.30 -30.98 -23.93
CA ASN A 15 -7.77 -31.03 -23.97
C ASN A 15 -8.42 -31.50 -22.65
N GLY A 16 -7.79 -31.18 -21.51
CA GLY A 16 -8.25 -31.60 -20.18
C GLY A 16 -8.03 -33.09 -19.87
N GLY A 17 -7.19 -33.78 -20.66
CA GLY A 17 -6.82 -35.17 -20.45
C GLY A 17 -5.87 -35.40 -19.26
N SER A 18 -5.30 -36.60 -19.20
CA SER A 18 -4.32 -36.95 -18.16
C SER A 18 -3.08 -36.07 -18.23
N TRP A 19 -2.44 -35.88 -17.06
CA TRP A 19 -1.22 -35.12 -16.96
C TRP A 19 0.00 -35.97 -17.31
N PHE A 20 0.88 -35.42 -18.15
CA PHE A 20 2.14 -36.03 -18.57
C PHE A 20 3.30 -35.22 -18.03
N SER A 21 4.28 -35.88 -17.40
CA SER A 21 5.50 -35.20 -16.94
C SER A 21 6.47 -35.00 -18.10
N LEU A 22 6.94 -33.77 -18.27
CA LEU A 22 8.01 -33.40 -19.20
C LEU A 22 9.38 -33.56 -18.55
N SER A 23 9.51 -33.15 -17.29
CA SER A 23 10.77 -33.22 -16.56
C SER A 23 10.57 -33.00 -15.07
N SER A 24 11.48 -33.57 -14.27
CA SER A 24 11.64 -33.27 -12.85
C SER A 24 12.94 -32.49 -12.65
N LEU A 25 12.82 -31.30 -12.06
CA LEU A 25 13.92 -30.38 -11.81
C LEU A 25 14.27 -30.39 -10.32
N TYR A 26 15.57 -30.43 -10.02
CA TYR A 26 16.10 -30.43 -8.67
C TYR A 26 16.77 -29.09 -8.33
N GLY A 27 17.11 -28.89 -7.07
CA GLY A 27 17.69 -27.64 -6.54
C GLY A 27 18.87 -27.10 -7.36
N SER A 28 18.79 -25.81 -7.68
CA SER A 28 19.90 -25.02 -8.23
C SER A 28 20.05 -23.73 -7.42
N GLU A 29 21.27 -23.25 -7.28
CA GLU A 29 21.59 -21.97 -6.63
C GLU A 29 21.61 -20.79 -7.63
N THR A 30 21.43 -21.07 -8.92
CA THR A 30 21.45 -20.08 -10.01
C THR A 30 20.15 -20.06 -10.82
N TRP A 31 19.89 -18.94 -11.50
CA TRP A 31 18.82 -18.86 -12.49
C TRP A 31 19.21 -19.66 -13.73
N ASP A 32 18.55 -20.80 -13.91
CA ASP A 32 18.80 -21.69 -15.03
C ASP A 32 17.64 -21.64 -16.03
N LEU A 33 17.94 -21.31 -17.29
CA LEU A 33 16.94 -21.35 -18.37
C LEU A 33 16.55 -22.80 -18.68
N LYS A 34 15.24 -23.09 -18.62
CA LYS A 34 14.68 -24.40 -19.00
C LYS A 34 13.75 -24.24 -20.19
N THR A 35 14.00 -25.05 -21.22
CA THR A 35 13.22 -25.07 -22.47
C THR A 35 12.66 -26.46 -22.68
N PHE A 36 11.36 -26.54 -22.99
CA PHE A 36 10.68 -27.79 -23.31
C PHE A 36 10.08 -27.67 -24.71
N ASP A 37 10.44 -28.59 -25.60
CA ASP A 37 9.80 -28.69 -26.91
C ASP A 37 8.47 -29.43 -26.76
N LEU A 38 7.39 -28.74 -27.12
CA LEU A 38 6.02 -29.24 -27.01
C LEU A 38 5.45 -29.72 -28.35
N SER A 39 6.17 -29.52 -29.46
CA SER A 39 5.67 -29.78 -30.82
C SER A 39 5.21 -31.23 -31.06
N GLY A 40 5.78 -32.19 -30.33
CA GLY A 40 5.37 -33.60 -30.39
C GLY A 40 4.12 -33.96 -29.56
N TYR A 41 3.59 -33.04 -28.77
CA TYR A 41 2.48 -33.28 -27.85
C TYR A 41 1.18 -32.57 -28.23
N VAL A 42 1.26 -31.53 -29.06
CA VAL A 42 0.13 -30.66 -29.40
C VAL A 42 -0.13 -30.64 -30.90
N ASN A 43 -1.39 -30.64 -31.29
CA ASN A 43 -1.84 -30.36 -32.65
C ASN A 43 -2.55 -29.00 -32.71
N ASN A 44 -2.81 -28.51 -33.92
CA ASN A 44 -3.57 -27.28 -34.10
C ASN A 44 -5.00 -27.44 -33.56
N GLY A 45 -5.43 -26.49 -32.71
CA GLY A 45 -6.74 -26.50 -32.03
C GLY A 45 -6.76 -27.19 -30.67
N ASP A 46 -5.67 -27.80 -30.23
CA ASP A 46 -5.59 -28.40 -28.90
C ASP A 46 -5.50 -27.33 -27.79
N ILE A 47 -6.19 -27.57 -26.68
CA ILE A 47 -6.04 -26.79 -25.45
C ILE A 47 -4.90 -27.39 -24.63
N LEU A 48 -3.79 -26.65 -24.54
CA LEU A 48 -2.63 -27.00 -23.73
C LEU A 48 -2.75 -26.40 -22.32
N ASN A 49 -2.69 -27.24 -21.29
CA ASN A 49 -2.54 -26.84 -19.90
C ASN A 49 -1.13 -27.18 -19.42
N ILE A 50 -0.49 -26.26 -18.70
CA ILE A 50 0.85 -26.44 -18.14
C ILE A 50 0.74 -26.32 -16.62
N ARG A 51 1.40 -27.22 -15.90
CA ARG A 51 1.43 -27.23 -14.43
C ARG A 51 2.85 -27.43 -13.93
N PHE A 52 3.17 -26.72 -12.85
CA PHE A 52 4.38 -26.90 -12.08
C PHE A 52 3.99 -27.47 -10.71
N GLU A 53 4.38 -28.70 -10.44
CA GLU A 53 4.04 -29.44 -9.22
C GLU A 53 5.30 -29.55 -8.36
N PHE A 54 5.36 -28.76 -7.29
CA PHE A 54 6.44 -28.85 -6.31
C PHE A 54 6.13 -29.97 -5.31
N THR A 55 7.08 -30.88 -5.15
CA THR A 55 7.01 -31.98 -4.18
C THR A 55 8.18 -31.86 -3.22
N SER A 56 7.87 -32.02 -1.93
CA SER A 56 8.85 -32.08 -0.84
C SER A 56 8.53 -33.28 0.05
N ASP A 57 9.55 -33.87 0.64
CA ASP A 57 9.41 -34.95 1.62
C ASP A 57 9.14 -34.42 3.06
N GLY A 58 9.15 -33.10 3.23
CA GLY A 58 8.92 -32.42 4.51
C GLY A 58 10.13 -32.39 5.45
N SER A 59 11.30 -32.84 5.00
CA SER A 59 12.59 -32.69 5.69
C SER A 59 13.43 -31.59 5.03
N VAL A 60 14.41 -31.05 5.76
CA VAL A 60 15.38 -30.03 5.30
C VAL A 60 14.80 -28.90 4.42
N THR A 61 14.28 -27.85 5.06
CA THR A 61 13.60 -26.76 4.34
C THR A 61 14.57 -25.71 3.76
N TYR A 62 14.42 -25.43 2.47
CA TYR A 62 15.06 -24.32 1.76
C TYR A 62 13.99 -23.34 1.20
N ASP A 63 14.43 -22.24 0.58
CA ASP A 63 13.56 -21.16 0.03
C ASP A 63 12.55 -21.62 -1.06
N GLY A 64 12.64 -22.86 -1.53
CA GLY A 64 11.71 -23.44 -2.49
C GLY A 64 12.11 -23.19 -3.95
N VAL A 65 11.13 -22.80 -4.77
CA VAL A 65 11.24 -22.67 -6.23
C VAL A 65 10.77 -21.30 -6.67
N SER A 66 11.59 -20.62 -7.46
CA SER A 66 11.23 -19.38 -8.17
C SER A 66 11.21 -19.65 -9.67
N ILE A 67 10.17 -19.18 -10.35
CA ILE A 67 10.01 -19.27 -11.80
C ILE A 67 9.73 -17.85 -12.30
N ASP A 68 10.45 -17.41 -13.34
CA ASP A 68 10.26 -16.09 -13.94
C ASP A 68 10.49 -16.16 -15.45
N ASN A 69 10.04 -15.12 -16.17
CA ASN A 69 10.14 -14.99 -17.63
C ASN A 69 9.55 -16.18 -18.40
N PHE A 70 8.41 -16.71 -17.93
CA PHE A 70 7.72 -17.81 -18.57
C PHE A 70 7.20 -17.41 -19.96
N LEU A 71 7.60 -18.17 -20.99
CA LEU A 71 7.24 -17.91 -22.38
C LEU A 71 6.83 -19.21 -23.08
N VAL A 72 5.69 -19.18 -23.77
CA VAL A 72 5.24 -20.24 -24.69
C VAL A 72 5.24 -19.68 -26.10
N THR A 73 5.90 -20.37 -27.04
CA THR A 73 5.98 -19.98 -28.45
C THR A 73 5.31 -21.05 -29.33
N GLY A 74 4.94 -20.71 -30.56
CA GLY A 74 4.34 -21.67 -31.50
C GLY A 74 2.87 -21.99 -31.27
N VAL A 75 2.21 -21.35 -30.30
CA VAL A 75 0.74 -21.30 -30.22
C VAL A 75 0.30 -20.27 -31.24
N ASP A 76 -0.41 -20.73 -32.27
CA ASP A 76 -1.06 -19.82 -33.21
C ASP A 76 -2.24 -19.18 -32.47
N ASN A 77 -2.02 -18.03 -31.82
CA ASN A 77 -3.08 -17.18 -31.27
C ASN A 77 -3.87 -16.51 -32.42
N SER A 78 -4.10 -17.21 -33.53
CA SER A 78 -4.75 -16.71 -34.74
C SER A 78 -6.24 -16.51 -34.61
N THR A 79 -6.79 -16.49 -33.39
CA THR A 79 -7.95 -15.64 -33.15
C THR A 79 -7.45 -14.19 -33.17
N PRO A 80 -7.73 -13.40 -34.23
CA PRO A 80 -7.35 -12.00 -34.25
C PRO A 80 -7.78 -11.33 -32.95
N TRP A 81 -7.01 -10.33 -32.51
CA TRP A 81 -7.35 -9.45 -31.38
C TRP A 81 -8.63 -8.62 -31.65
N TYR A 82 -9.34 -8.94 -32.72
CA TYR A 82 -10.67 -8.50 -33.08
C TYR A 82 -11.48 -9.66 -33.67
N ASP A 83 -12.80 -9.58 -33.62
CA ASP A 83 -13.71 -10.46 -34.36
C ASP A 83 -14.66 -9.65 -35.24
N LEU A 84 -14.97 -10.23 -36.40
CA LEU A 84 -15.95 -9.74 -37.35
C LEU A 84 -17.18 -10.64 -37.28
N PRO A 85 -18.27 -10.22 -36.62
CA PRO A 85 -19.45 -11.08 -36.45
C PRO A 85 -20.12 -11.39 -37.80
N VAL A 86 -19.89 -10.57 -38.82
CA VAL A 86 -20.36 -10.76 -40.19
C VAL A 86 -19.15 -10.87 -41.13
N LYS A 87 -18.98 -12.04 -41.75
CA LYS A 87 -17.84 -12.34 -42.66
C LYS A 87 -18.19 -12.16 -44.15
N SER A 88 -19.48 -12.03 -44.47
CA SER A 88 -19.97 -11.75 -45.82
C SER A 88 -21.40 -11.20 -45.78
N GLY A 89 -21.84 -10.52 -46.83
CA GLY A 89 -23.19 -9.97 -46.93
C GLY A 89 -23.45 -9.31 -48.28
N THR A 90 -24.62 -8.73 -48.45
CA THR A 90 -25.02 -7.99 -49.65
C THR A 90 -25.40 -6.57 -49.27
N VAL A 91 -24.85 -5.59 -49.98
CA VAL A 91 -25.22 -4.17 -49.84
C VAL A 91 -25.92 -3.74 -51.12
N PRO A 92 -27.17 -3.27 -51.07
CA PRO A 92 -27.85 -2.74 -52.24
C PRO A 92 -27.10 -1.56 -52.87
N ALA A 93 -27.27 -1.36 -54.18
CA ALA A 93 -26.67 -0.23 -54.88
C ALA A 93 -27.04 1.10 -54.19
N MET A 94 -26.05 1.99 -54.05
CA MET A 94 -26.18 3.29 -53.37
C MET A 94 -26.58 3.22 -51.88
N SER A 95 -26.43 2.06 -51.23
CA SER A 95 -26.71 1.87 -49.81
C SER A 95 -25.43 1.60 -49.01
N SER A 96 -25.56 1.52 -47.69
CA SER A 96 -24.47 1.20 -46.77
C SER A 96 -24.92 0.14 -45.76
N SER A 97 -23.94 -0.60 -45.24
CA SER A 97 -24.11 -1.52 -44.10
C SER A 97 -23.09 -1.17 -43.03
N VAL A 98 -23.48 -1.32 -41.77
CA VAL A 98 -22.58 -1.18 -40.62
C VAL A 98 -22.10 -2.56 -40.21
N ILE A 99 -20.81 -2.67 -39.87
CA ILE A 99 -20.20 -3.87 -39.28
C ILE A 99 -19.54 -3.43 -37.98
N ASP A 100 -20.06 -3.90 -36.85
CA ASP A 100 -19.47 -3.65 -35.54
C ASP A 100 -18.33 -4.64 -35.28
N VAL A 101 -17.10 -4.12 -35.23
CA VAL A 101 -15.90 -4.91 -34.91
C VAL A 101 -15.74 -4.98 -33.40
N GLN A 102 -15.58 -6.18 -32.86
CA GLN A 102 -15.29 -6.37 -31.43
C GLN A 102 -13.80 -6.58 -31.24
N PHE A 103 -13.19 -5.94 -30.24
CA PHE A 103 -11.76 -6.07 -29.92
C PHE A 103 -11.58 -6.81 -28.60
N TYR A 104 -10.54 -7.65 -28.52
CA TYR A 104 -10.23 -8.46 -27.34
C TYR A 104 -8.79 -8.22 -26.90
N SER A 105 -8.60 -7.82 -25.64
CA SER A 105 -7.27 -7.70 -25.01
C SER A 105 -6.87 -8.89 -24.16
N ASN A 106 -7.78 -9.85 -23.95
CA ASN A 106 -7.51 -10.99 -23.07
C ASN A 106 -6.39 -11.87 -23.62
N GLY A 107 -5.37 -12.13 -22.81
CA GLY A 107 -4.19 -12.91 -23.21
C GLY A 107 -3.18 -12.16 -24.08
N LEU A 108 -3.44 -10.89 -24.43
CA LEU A 108 -2.46 -10.06 -25.14
C LEU A 108 -1.48 -9.43 -24.16
N LEU A 109 -0.20 -9.43 -24.54
CA LEU A 109 0.83 -8.70 -23.82
C LEU A 109 0.74 -7.21 -24.16
N PRO A 110 1.24 -6.31 -23.28
CA PRO A 110 1.33 -4.89 -23.61
C PRO A 110 2.10 -4.66 -24.90
N GLY A 111 1.53 -3.85 -25.80
CA GLY A 111 2.07 -3.62 -27.13
C GLY A 111 1.03 -3.06 -28.09
N THR A 112 1.50 -2.69 -29.28
CA THR A 112 0.63 -2.27 -30.38
C THR A 112 0.52 -3.40 -31.38
N TYR A 113 -0.71 -3.85 -31.60
CA TYR A 113 -1.08 -4.85 -32.58
C TYR A 113 -1.61 -4.11 -33.80
N ASN A 114 -0.97 -4.32 -34.96
CA ASN A 114 -1.39 -3.74 -36.23
C ASN A 114 -1.90 -4.85 -37.14
N ASP A 115 -2.97 -4.58 -37.86
CA ASP A 115 -3.51 -5.48 -38.87
C ASP A 115 -4.22 -4.68 -39.97
N VAL A 116 -4.60 -5.35 -41.06
CA VAL A 116 -5.34 -4.77 -42.17
C VAL A 116 -6.55 -5.66 -42.46
N ILE A 117 -7.74 -5.14 -42.16
CA ILE A 117 -8.99 -5.80 -42.51
C ILE A 117 -9.21 -5.64 -44.02
N GLN A 118 -9.26 -6.77 -44.74
CA GLN A 118 -9.53 -6.79 -46.17
C GLN A 118 -11.02 -7.09 -46.43
N ILE A 119 -11.69 -6.18 -47.14
CA ILE A 119 -13.05 -6.38 -47.64
C ILE A 119 -12.97 -6.61 -49.15
N SER A 120 -13.51 -7.73 -49.61
CA SER A 120 -13.65 -8.04 -51.04
C SER A 120 -15.09 -7.90 -51.47
N SER A 121 -15.33 -7.28 -52.63
CA SER A 121 -16.66 -7.06 -53.19
C SER A 121 -16.68 -7.25 -54.70
N ASN A 122 -17.87 -7.26 -55.29
CA ASN A 122 -18.07 -7.29 -56.74
C ASN A 122 -18.16 -5.89 -57.38
N ASP A 123 -17.78 -4.83 -56.66
CA ASP A 123 -17.64 -3.48 -57.23
C ASP A 123 -16.53 -3.47 -58.30
N PRO A 124 -16.82 -3.16 -59.58
CA PRO A 124 -15.82 -3.15 -60.65
C PRO A 124 -14.71 -2.09 -60.48
N LEU A 125 -14.98 -1.02 -59.71
CA LEU A 125 -14.02 0.05 -59.47
C LEU A 125 -13.16 -0.22 -58.23
N ASN A 126 -13.76 -0.73 -57.15
CA ASN A 126 -13.09 -1.00 -55.88
C ASN A 126 -13.38 -2.42 -55.37
N PRO A 127 -12.89 -3.47 -56.05
CA PRO A 127 -13.18 -4.86 -55.68
C PRO A 127 -12.52 -5.29 -54.37
N ILE A 128 -11.50 -4.55 -53.90
CA ILE A 128 -10.81 -4.78 -52.64
C ILE A 128 -10.66 -3.44 -51.91
N VAL A 129 -11.08 -3.40 -50.64
CA VAL A 129 -10.88 -2.27 -49.73
C VAL A 129 -10.04 -2.76 -48.55
N LEU A 130 -8.97 -2.03 -48.23
CA LEU A 130 -8.07 -2.32 -47.12
C LEU A 130 -8.31 -1.30 -45.99
N ILE A 131 -8.67 -1.78 -44.81
CA ILE A 131 -8.90 -0.96 -43.62
C ILE A 131 -7.78 -1.24 -42.61
N PRO A 132 -6.78 -0.37 -42.49
CA PRO A 132 -5.76 -0.54 -41.46
C PRO A 132 -6.41 -0.38 -40.09
N CYS A 133 -6.15 -1.33 -39.19
CA CYS A 133 -6.59 -1.28 -37.81
C CYS A 133 -5.39 -1.45 -36.87
N ALA A 134 -5.45 -0.77 -35.73
CA ALA A 134 -4.45 -0.88 -34.69
C ALA A 134 -5.14 -0.96 -33.33
N PHE A 135 -4.62 -1.81 -32.45
CA PHE A 135 -5.07 -1.95 -31.08
C PHE A 135 -3.88 -1.94 -30.13
N THR A 136 -3.90 -1.03 -29.17
CA THR A 136 -2.83 -0.90 -28.18
C THR A 136 -3.30 -1.45 -26.86
N VAL A 137 -2.62 -2.49 -26.38
CA VAL A 137 -2.75 -3.00 -25.02
C VAL A 137 -1.73 -2.26 -24.17
N GLU A 138 -2.21 -1.45 -23.24
CA GLU A 138 -1.31 -0.70 -22.38
C GLU A 138 -0.82 -1.54 -21.21
N ASN A 139 0.40 -1.25 -20.74
CA ASN A 139 0.86 -1.81 -19.47
C ASN A 139 0.05 -1.22 -18.31
N GLY A 140 -0.31 -2.09 -17.37
CA GLY A 140 -0.96 -1.71 -16.12
C GLY A 140 -0.02 -0.93 -15.20
N PRO A 141 -0.54 -0.36 -14.11
CA PRO A 141 0.31 0.32 -13.14
C PRO A 141 1.19 -0.69 -12.38
N THR A 142 2.49 -0.40 -12.29
CA THR A 142 3.45 -1.16 -11.49
C THR A 142 3.51 -0.58 -10.08
N ALA A 143 3.51 -1.44 -9.05
CA ALA A 143 3.55 -1.01 -7.65
C ALA A 143 4.82 -0.18 -7.34
N PRO A 144 4.75 0.80 -6.42
CA PRO A 144 5.95 1.46 -5.93
C PRO A 144 6.89 0.45 -5.26
N LEU A 145 8.19 0.70 -5.37
CA LEU A 145 9.20 -0.10 -4.69
C LEU A 145 9.07 0.11 -3.17
N SER A 146 8.96 1.37 -2.74
CA SER A 146 8.76 1.72 -1.33
C SER A 146 7.93 3.00 -1.17
N VAL A 147 7.35 3.14 0.03
CA VAL A 147 6.86 4.41 0.57
C VAL A 147 7.54 4.65 1.91
N SER A 148 7.81 5.91 2.22
CA SER A 148 8.46 6.34 3.46
C SER A 148 7.93 7.71 3.87
N ALA A 149 8.42 8.21 5.00
CA ALA A 149 8.18 9.57 5.44
C ALA A 149 9.48 10.19 5.94
N THR A 150 9.57 11.52 5.93
CA THR A 150 10.73 12.25 6.48
C THR A 150 10.92 11.99 7.96
N GLU A 151 9.81 11.88 8.69
CA GLU A 151 9.78 11.49 10.11
C GLU A 151 8.64 10.49 10.33
N THR A 152 8.94 9.40 11.05
CA THR A 152 7.95 8.33 11.35
C THR A 152 7.40 8.41 12.77
N GLU A 153 7.94 9.30 13.59
CA GLU A 153 7.48 9.57 14.95
C GLU A 153 7.47 11.09 15.17
N ILE A 154 6.29 11.66 15.39
CA ILE A 154 6.10 13.12 15.49
C ILE A 154 5.15 13.50 16.63
N PRO A 155 5.27 14.71 17.21
CA PRO A 155 4.28 15.24 18.13
C PRO A 155 2.91 15.43 17.45
N GLN A 156 1.84 15.34 18.23
CA GLN A 156 0.47 15.58 17.74
C GLN A 156 0.34 16.89 16.96
N GLY A 157 -0.22 16.82 15.75
CA GLY A 157 -0.48 17.99 14.90
C GLY A 157 0.76 18.55 14.19
N SER A 158 1.95 17.98 14.42
CA SER A 158 3.14 18.28 13.63
C SER A 158 3.02 17.70 12.23
N SER A 159 3.88 18.15 11.32
CA SER A 159 3.86 17.67 9.93
C SER A 159 4.98 16.70 9.62
N THR A 160 4.72 15.77 8.71
CA THR A 160 5.74 14.93 8.05
C THR A 160 5.45 14.88 6.55
N THR A 161 6.45 14.58 5.74
CA THR A 161 6.30 14.49 4.27
C THR A 161 6.38 13.04 3.85
N LEU A 162 5.33 12.56 3.16
CA LEU A 162 5.25 11.23 2.57
C LEU A 162 5.98 11.20 1.23
N ILE A 163 6.78 10.15 1.03
CA ILE A 163 7.65 9.98 -0.13
C ILE A 163 7.44 8.58 -0.69
N TYR A 164 7.47 8.43 -2.01
CA TYR A 164 7.53 7.13 -2.67
C TYR A 164 8.71 7.03 -3.64
N THR A 165 9.13 5.80 -3.93
CA THR A 165 10.14 5.51 -4.96
C THR A 165 9.70 4.34 -5.84
N GLY A 166 10.06 4.40 -7.13
CA GLY A 166 9.78 3.35 -8.10
C GLY A 166 8.31 3.20 -8.50
N GLY A 167 8.04 2.13 -9.25
CA GLY A 167 6.74 1.86 -9.86
C GLY A 167 6.42 2.77 -11.05
N SER A 168 5.25 2.56 -11.64
CA SER A 168 4.75 3.32 -12.78
C SER A 168 3.23 3.34 -12.82
N GLY A 169 2.65 4.40 -13.37
CA GLY A 169 1.21 4.55 -13.54
C GLY A 169 0.88 5.95 -14.03
N ALA A 170 -0.40 6.28 -14.18
CA ALA A 170 -0.81 7.62 -14.57
C ALA A 170 -0.75 8.59 -13.38
N THR A 171 -1.16 8.14 -12.20
CA THR A 171 -1.17 8.99 -10.99
C THR A 171 -0.82 8.16 -9.77
N PHE A 172 0.04 8.70 -8.90
CA PHE A 172 0.32 8.10 -7.60
C PHE A 172 -0.61 8.70 -6.55
N ASN A 173 -1.44 7.88 -5.92
CA ASN A 173 -2.46 8.32 -4.97
C ASN A 173 -2.13 7.81 -3.55
N TRP A 174 -2.31 8.70 -2.58
CA TRP A 174 -2.17 8.42 -1.15
C TRP A 174 -3.53 8.29 -0.48
N TYR A 175 -3.63 7.29 0.39
CA TYR A 175 -4.82 6.96 1.15
C TYR A 175 -4.49 6.79 2.64
N SER A 176 -5.49 6.87 3.51
CA SER A 176 -5.39 6.49 4.92
C SER A 176 -6.42 5.42 5.30
N GLY A 177 -6.17 4.76 6.44
CA GLY A 177 -7.01 3.69 6.99
C GLY A 177 -6.82 2.35 6.29
N LEU A 178 -6.99 2.31 4.97
CA LEU A 178 -6.75 1.14 4.13
C LEU A 178 -6.30 1.54 2.71
N CYS A 179 -5.71 0.59 1.98
CA CYS A 179 -5.30 0.78 0.59
C CYS A 179 -6.52 1.08 -0.30
N GLY A 180 -6.58 2.27 -0.91
CA GLY A 180 -7.75 2.72 -1.66
C GLY A 180 -8.92 3.20 -0.79
N GLY A 181 -8.68 3.46 0.49
CA GLY A 181 -9.66 3.99 1.44
C GLY A 181 -9.87 5.49 1.29
N THR A 182 -9.68 6.24 2.38
CA THR A 182 -9.85 7.70 2.36
C THR A 182 -8.71 8.35 1.59
N PHE A 183 -9.04 9.03 0.48
CA PHE A 183 -8.06 9.75 -0.35
C PHE A 183 -7.49 10.96 0.40
N ILE A 184 -6.16 11.11 0.36
CA ILE A 184 -5.40 12.16 1.07
C ILE A 184 -4.72 13.13 0.09
N GLY A 185 -4.28 12.64 -1.06
CA GLY A 185 -3.61 13.48 -2.05
C GLY A 185 -2.85 12.66 -3.10
N THR A 186 -2.20 13.36 -4.02
CA THR A 186 -1.47 12.75 -5.14
C THR A 186 0.00 13.18 -5.16
N GLY A 187 0.83 12.38 -5.82
CA GLY A 187 2.21 12.74 -6.15
C GLY A 187 3.19 12.54 -5.01
N ASN A 188 4.46 12.87 -5.30
CA ASN A 188 5.57 12.67 -4.36
C ASN A 188 5.74 13.90 -3.47
N ASN A 189 6.37 13.71 -2.30
CA ASN A 189 6.57 14.76 -1.30
C ASN A 189 5.24 15.36 -0.75
N LEU A 190 4.26 14.50 -0.47
CA LEU A 190 2.96 14.92 0.06
C LEU A 190 3.09 15.25 1.56
N LYS A 191 2.84 16.50 1.94
CA LYS A 191 2.88 16.94 3.35
C LYS A 191 1.57 16.62 4.07
N VAL A 192 1.65 15.97 5.23
CA VAL A 192 0.50 15.56 6.05
C VAL A 192 0.66 16.02 7.51
N TYR A 193 -0.47 16.12 8.23
CA TYR A 193 -0.56 16.63 9.61
C TYR A 193 -1.42 15.72 10.51
N PRO A 194 -1.00 14.48 10.79
CA PRO A 194 -1.81 13.55 11.58
C PRO A 194 -1.95 13.99 13.05
N THR A 195 -3.15 13.82 13.61
CA THR A 195 -3.46 14.09 15.03
C THR A 195 -3.53 12.82 15.88
N ALA A 196 -3.44 11.64 15.25
CA ALA A 196 -3.36 10.33 15.87
C ALA A 196 -2.47 9.41 15.02
N THR A 197 -1.96 8.32 15.61
CA THR A 197 -1.15 7.34 14.88
C THR A 197 -1.91 6.84 13.66
N THR A 198 -1.36 7.09 12.47
CA THR A 198 -2.05 6.88 11.20
C THR A 198 -1.14 6.13 10.24
N THR A 199 -1.68 5.11 9.58
CA THR A 199 -1.03 4.42 8.48
C THR A 199 -1.50 4.99 7.15
N TYR A 200 -0.55 5.40 6.32
CA TYR A 200 -0.77 5.89 4.97
C TYR A 200 -0.39 4.83 3.96
N TYR A 201 -1.18 4.73 2.89
CA TYR A 201 -1.02 3.75 1.82
C TYR A 201 -0.82 4.49 0.50
N GLY A 202 0.21 4.14 -0.26
CA GLY A 202 0.49 4.70 -1.57
C GLY A 202 0.42 3.64 -2.66
N ARG A 203 -0.23 3.95 -3.78
CA ARG A 203 -0.26 3.11 -4.99
C ARG A 203 -0.29 3.94 -6.26
N TRP A 204 0.12 3.30 -7.36
CA TRP A 204 -0.09 3.83 -8.71
C TRP A 204 -1.47 3.43 -9.22
N GLU A 205 -2.14 4.37 -9.86
CA GLU A 205 -3.43 4.16 -10.53
C GLU A 205 -3.32 4.57 -11.99
N LYS A 206 -4.04 3.83 -12.83
CA LYS A 206 -4.12 4.09 -14.26
C LYS A 206 -5.47 3.57 -14.78
N SER A 207 -6.33 4.49 -15.21
CA SER A 207 -7.66 4.17 -15.75
C SER A 207 -8.46 3.27 -14.78
N CYS A 208 -8.85 2.07 -15.21
CA CYS A 208 -9.61 1.10 -14.42
C CYS A 208 -8.75 0.15 -13.57
N GLN A 209 -7.44 0.39 -13.49
CA GLN A 209 -6.49 -0.48 -12.80
C GLN A 209 -5.76 0.25 -11.67
N SER A 210 -5.35 -0.51 -10.67
CA SER A 210 -4.56 -0.02 -9.55
C SER A 210 -3.46 -1.03 -9.23
N SER A 211 -2.27 -0.53 -8.89
CA SER A 211 -1.19 -1.39 -8.43
C SER A 211 -1.35 -1.76 -6.96
N ALA A 212 -0.53 -2.71 -6.49
CA ALA A 212 -0.46 -3.04 -5.07
C ALA A 212 0.04 -1.84 -4.25
N CYS A 213 -0.51 -1.66 -3.06
CA CYS A 213 -0.05 -0.60 -2.14
C CYS A 213 1.27 -0.94 -1.47
N LYS A 214 2.00 0.11 -1.10
CA LYS A 214 2.94 0.09 0.03
C LYS A 214 2.41 1.01 1.13
N ALA A 215 2.82 0.77 2.37
CA ALA A 215 2.33 1.50 3.53
C ALA A 215 3.46 2.03 4.40
N VAL A 216 3.21 3.17 5.04
CA VAL A 216 4.06 3.76 6.08
C VAL A 216 3.19 4.20 7.24
N THR A 217 3.61 3.88 8.47
CA THR A 217 2.90 4.27 9.69
C THR A 217 3.61 5.43 10.37
N ILE A 218 2.86 6.50 10.64
CA ILE A 218 3.34 7.65 11.40
C ILE A 218 2.81 7.51 12.83
N LYS A 219 3.73 7.29 13.77
CA LYS A 219 3.41 7.28 15.20
C LYS A 219 3.25 8.71 15.69
N VAL A 220 2.12 8.99 16.30
CA VAL A 220 1.85 10.31 16.88
C VAL A 220 2.01 10.23 18.38
N ASN A 221 2.99 10.96 18.90
CA ASN A 221 3.22 11.08 20.33
C ASN A 221 2.31 12.16 20.90
N ILE A 222 1.39 11.72 21.75
CA ILE A 222 0.52 12.62 22.52
C ILE A 222 1.23 12.91 23.83
N ASN A 223 1.96 14.02 23.89
CA ASN A 223 2.51 14.53 25.13
C ASN A 223 1.37 15.14 25.95
N THR A 224 0.58 14.30 26.61
CA THR A 224 -0.23 14.77 27.73
C THR A 224 0.74 15.05 28.87
N SER A 225 0.73 16.28 29.38
CA SER A 225 1.60 16.73 30.48
C SER A 225 1.50 15.86 31.75
N VAL A 226 0.46 15.03 31.85
CA VAL A 226 0.25 14.05 32.93
C VAL A 226 1.34 12.97 32.93
N ASN A 227 1.79 12.49 31.76
CA ASN A 227 2.78 11.40 31.68
C ASN A 227 4.20 11.81 32.12
N GLU A 228 4.56 13.10 32.05
CA GLU A 228 5.89 13.57 32.45
C GLU A 228 6.00 13.79 33.96
N LEU A 229 4.90 14.15 34.63
CA LEU A 229 4.84 14.29 36.09
C LEU A 229 4.84 12.93 36.81
N GLU A 230 4.16 11.93 36.26
CA GLU A 230 4.21 10.57 36.80
C GLU A 230 5.61 9.97 36.74
N LYS A 231 6.41 10.30 35.71
CA LYS A 231 7.83 9.89 35.64
C LYS A 231 8.70 10.52 36.72
N MET A 232 8.35 11.72 37.19
CA MET A 232 8.97 12.33 38.38
C MET A 232 8.41 11.78 39.70
N GLY A 233 7.41 10.87 39.65
CA GLY A 233 6.69 10.39 40.83
C GLY A 233 5.85 11.48 41.53
N VAL A 234 5.49 12.55 40.82
CA VAL A 234 4.66 13.65 41.34
C VAL A 234 3.20 13.35 41.03
N LYS A 235 2.33 13.45 42.05
CA LYS A 235 0.88 13.25 41.93
C LYS A 235 0.14 14.51 42.34
N ILE A 236 -0.93 14.84 41.62
CA ILE A 236 -1.79 15.99 41.89
C ILE A 236 -3.24 15.51 41.94
N TYR A 237 -3.92 15.66 43.07
CA TYR A 237 -5.30 15.18 43.23
C TYR A 237 -6.12 15.96 44.27
N PRO A 238 -7.45 16.11 44.07
CA PRO A 238 -8.17 15.80 42.85
C PRO A 238 -7.88 16.84 41.75
N ASN A 239 -7.85 16.40 40.49
CA ASN A 239 -7.86 17.26 39.31
C ASN A 239 -8.97 16.76 38.38
N PRO A 240 -10.09 17.49 38.17
CA PRO A 240 -10.36 18.86 38.63
C PRO A 240 -10.50 19.04 40.15
N ALA A 241 -10.07 20.20 40.65
CA ALA A 241 -10.12 20.60 42.06
C ALA A 241 -11.28 21.56 42.34
N ASP A 242 -11.88 21.47 43.54
CA ASP A 242 -12.90 22.38 44.04
C ASP A 242 -12.26 23.34 45.03
N GLY A 243 -11.40 24.22 44.52
CA GLY A 243 -10.58 25.13 45.32
C GLY A 243 -9.34 24.50 45.99
N LYS A 244 -9.43 23.27 46.51
CA LYS A 244 -8.32 22.60 47.22
C LYS A 244 -7.82 21.34 46.53
N PHE A 245 -6.51 21.11 46.59
CA PHE A 245 -5.88 19.90 46.05
C PHE A 245 -4.55 19.59 46.76
N ILE A 246 -4.11 18.34 46.63
CA ILE A 246 -2.86 17.83 47.20
C ILE A 246 -1.84 17.65 46.09
N ILE A 247 -0.61 18.09 46.35
CA ILE A 247 0.57 17.70 45.57
C ILE A 247 1.42 16.77 46.44
N GLU A 248 1.71 15.59 45.90
CA GLU A 248 2.58 14.59 46.49
C GLU A 248 3.82 14.39 45.61
N VAL A 249 5.01 14.50 46.19
CA VAL A 249 6.30 14.29 45.51
C VAL A 249 6.97 13.01 46.02
N PRO A 250 8.02 12.46 45.37
CA PRO A 250 8.72 11.28 45.88
C PRO A 250 9.37 11.52 47.25
N GLU A 251 9.38 10.50 48.13
CA GLU A 251 9.95 10.58 49.50
C GLU A 251 11.44 10.97 49.55
N LYS A 252 12.19 10.75 48.47
CA LYS A 252 13.61 11.10 48.37
C LYS A 252 13.86 12.58 48.07
N SER A 253 12.81 13.36 47.83
CA SER A 253 12.90 14.76 47.44
C SER A 253 12.87 15.67 48.67
N THR A 254 13.90 16.49 48.84
CA THR A 254 14.07 17.34 50.04
C THR A 254 13.44 18.71 49.92
N MET A 255 13.22 19.22 48.70
CA MET A 255 12.46 20.46 48.44
C MET A 255 11.76 20.43 47.09
N MET A 256 10.53 20.94 47.07
CA MET A 256 9.74 21.21 45.87
C MET A 256 9.53 22.72 45.74
N LYS A 257 9.79 23.28 44.56
CA LYS A 257 9.35 24.64 44.22
C LYS A 257 8.13 24.57 43.31
N LEU A 258 7.08 25.27 43.71
CA LEU A 258 5.78 25.27 43.06
C LEU A 258 5.44 26.68 42.57
N ILE A 259 5.14 26.79 41.28
CA ILE A 259 4.65 28.01 40.66
C ILE A 259 3.31 27.72 40.00
N ILE A 260 2.27 28.49 40.29
CA ILE A 260 0.94 28.38 39.68
C ILE A 260 0.63 29.67 38.94
N GLN A 261 0.21 29.55 37.68
CA GLN A 261 -0.15 30.67 36.82
C GLN A 261 -1.54 30.47 36.23
N ASN A 262 -2.28 31.56 36.05
CA ASN A 262 -3.51 31.57 35.27
C ASN A 262 -3.18 31.58 33.75
N MET A 263 -4.21 31.55 32.90
CA MET A 263 -4.05 31.56 31.44
C MET A 263 -3.46 32.87 30.86
N GLU A 264 -3.47 33.96 31.63
CA GLU A 264 -2.86 35.24 31.26
C GLU A 264 -1.36 35.30 31.65
N GLY A 265 -0.83 34.25 32.28
CA GLY A 265 0.55 34.19 32.77
C GLY A 265 0.78 34.88 34.12
N LYS A 266 -0.29 35.38 34.78
CA LYS A 266 -0.20 35.95 36.12
C LYS A 266 0.10 34.85 37.12
N THR A 267 1.21 35.02 37.85
CA THR A 267 1.58 34.13 38.96
C THR A 267 0.63 34.31 40.12
N ILE A 268 -0.06 33.23 40.47
CA ILE A 268 -1.00 33.14 41.60
C ILE A 268 -0.27 32.65 42.85
N LEU A 269 0.63 31.67 42.68
CA LEU A 269 1.41 31.09 43.77
C LEU A 269 2.86 30.91 43.30
N ASN A 270 3.82 31.22 44.17
CA ASN A 270 5.23 30.88 43.98
C ASN A 270 5.85 30.59 45.35
N LYS A 271 5.99 29.30 45.68
CA LYS A 271 6.40 28.87 47.02
C LYS A 271 7.22 27.59 46.98
N SER A 272 8.13 27.45 47.92
CA SER A 272 8.89 26.21 48.16
C SER A 272 8.33 25.46 49.35
N TYR A 273 8.34 24.13 49.25
CA TYR A 273 7.83 23.19 50.24
C TYR A 273 8.89 22.14 50.56
N GLY A 274 9.04 21.80 51.84
CA GLY A 274 9.97 20.77 52.33
C GLY A 274 9.28 19.46 52.71
N GLU A 275 7.96 19.37 52.54
CA GLU A 275 7.16 18.19 52.87
C GLU A 275 6.84 17.38 51.61
N VAL A 276 6.72 16.07 51.77
CA VAL A 276 6.38 15.12 50.69
C VAL A 276 4.94 15.34 50.18
N LYS A 277 4.03 15.74 51.06
CA LYS A 277 2.62 16.01 50.75
C LYS A 277 2.28 17.43 51.18
N ASN A 278 1.73 18.22 50.27
CA ASN A 278 1.33 19.59 50.54
C ASN A 278 -0.09 19.83 50.04
N GLU A 279 -0.96 20.34 50.92
CA GLU A 279 -2.28 20.85 50.53
C GLU A 279 -2.13 22.27 49.99
N ILE A 280 -2.68 22.51 48.81
CA ILE A 280 -2.72 23.80 48.14
C ILE A 280 -4.16 24.27 48.10
N ASP A 281 -4.39 25.50 48.54
CA ASP A 281 -5.70 26.14 48.59
C ASP A 281 -5.74 27.33 47.62
N LEU A 282 -6.57 27.19 46.60
CA LEU A 282 -6.92 28.20 45.60
C LEU A 282 -8.43 28.49 45.62
N SER A 283 -9.13 28.25 46.74
CA SER A 283 -10.59 28.43 46.83
C SER A 283 -11.06 29.88 46.59
N ASN A 284 -10.15 30.85 46.68
CA ASN A 284 -10.43 32.27 46.40
C ASN A 284 -10.15 32.67 44.94
N GLU A 285 -9.64 31.74 44.13
CA GLU A 285 -9.33 31.99 42.72
C GLU A 285 -10.52 31.62 41.84
N SER A 286 -10.60 32.23 40.66
CA SER A 286 -11.71 31.98 39.74
C SER A 286 -11.64 30.56 39.13
N PRO A 287 -12.78 29.90 38.90
CA PRO A 287 -12.82 28.64 38.15
C PRO A 287 -12.13 28.78 36.78
N GLY A 288 -11.36 27.78 36.37
CA GLY A 288 -10.62 27.85 35.12
C GLY A 288 -9.43 26.89 35.01
N LEU A 289 -8.68 27.04 33.92
CA LEU A 289 -7.46 26.27 33.67
C LEU A 289 -6.24 27.02 34.22
N TYR A 290 -5.42 26.31 34.99
CA TYR A 290 -4.18 26.80 35.57
C TYR A 290 -3.00 25.97 35.08
N ILE A 291 -1.85 26.62 34.91
CA ILE A 291 -0.58 25.97 34.62
C ILE A 291 0.20 25.86 35.94
N ILE A 292 0.56 24.65 36.33
CA ILE A 292 1.42 24.38 37.47
C ILE A 292 2.82 24.06 36.96
N LYS A 293 3.83 24.75 37.44
CA LYS A 293 5.24 24.44 37.21
C LYS A 293 5.85 23.94 38.52
N ILE A 294 6.39 22.73 38.48
CA ILE A 294 6.93 22.01 39.63
C ILE A 294 8.41 21.77 39.36
N GLU A 295 9.26 22.13 40.32
CA GLU A 295 10.70 21.88 40.27
C GLU A 295 11.11 21.04 41.49
N VAL A 296 11.68 19.86 41.23
CA VAL A 296 12.11 18.87 42.23
C VAL A 296 13.43 18.28 41.76
N ASN A 297 14.44 18.19 42.64
CA ASN A 297 15.78 17.65 42.32
C ASN A 297 16.45 18.32 41.09
N ASN A 298 16.25 19.65 40.91
CA ASN A 298 16.66 20.45 39.75
C ASN A 298 15.99 20.07 38.41
N GLU A 299 15.03 19.14 38.41
CA GLU A 299 14.17 18.87 37.26
C GLU A 299 12.90 19.70 37.35
N THR A 300 12.51 20.29 36.22
CA THR A 300 11.32 21.14 36.12
C THR A 300 10.32 20.52 35.17
N ASN A 301 9.07 20.36 35.60
CA ASN A 301 7.96 19.96 34.74
C ASN A 301 6.74 20.85 34.90
N THR A 302 5.84 20.76 33.93
CA THR A 302 4.60 21.54 33.91
C THR A 302 3.37 20.64 33.83
N ALA A 303 2.34 20.99 34.59
CA ALA A 303 1.05 20.33 34.68
C ALA A 303 -0.08 21.30 34.32
N LYS A 304 -1.23 20.74 33.94
CA LYS A 304 -2.49 21.49 33.86
C LYS A 304 -3.38 21.13 35.06
N LEU A 305 -3.91 22.13 35.75
CA LEU A 305 -4.89 21.98 36.82
C LEU A 305 -6.20 22.65 36.41
N ILE A 306 -7.31 21.96 36.61
CA ILE A 306 -8.64 22.51 36.38
C ILE A 306 -9.25 22.84 37.74
N LEU A 307 -9.61 24.10 37.97
CA LEU A 307 -10.39 24.56 39.12
C LEU A 307 -11.87 24.67 38.72
N LYS A 308 -12.77 24.12 39.52
CA LYS A 308 -14.24 24.20 39.32
C LYS A 308 -14.86 25.38 40.04
#